data_AF-A0A3A8Z840-F1
#
_entry.id   AF-A0A3A8Z840-F1
#
_cell.length_a   1.000
_cell.length_b   1.000
_cell.length_c   1.000
_cell.angle_alpha   90.00
_cell.angle_beta   90.00
_cell.angle_gamma   90.00
#
_symmetry.space_group_name_H-M   'P 1'
#
loop_
_entity.id
_entity.type
_entity.pdbx_description
1 polymer ?
#
loop_
_entity_poly.entity_id
_entity_poly.type
_entity_poly.pdbx_seq_one_letter_code
_entity_poly.pdbx_strand_id
1 'polypeptide(L)'
;MLKKLIKLNLDDLALYLGVEGGLFLLIQIVIGCVMYFGRPTDSITVSCILFPIVGGFCALIAGISHVGVSFDQALRFGQTRRRALGLTLGLASFETVFALALAAVLTVVERVLCVPLWARLAGLRGWRLAMDIIPGGGRRPENILLVDTFSLDWYWWLLIFVLAVGGGMIAGAVIQRFGAKGGWFIWGICFAPMLLEQILPWEAYGLTHWLIPTLGLLFAAGSLWSVWSLLHASVRS
;
A
#
# COMPACT_ATOMS: atom_id res chain seq x y z
N MET A 1 -8.99 -0.22 26.37
CA MET A 1 -7.63 0.34 26.20
C MET A 1 -7.34 0.68 24.73
N LEU A 2 -7.65 -0.21 23.78
CA LEU A 2 -7.49 0.06 22.35
C LEU A 2 -8.14 1.38 21.90
N LYS A 3 -9.38 1.67 22.30
CA LYS A 3 -10.04 2.98 22.01
C LYS A 3 -9.24 4.20 22.47
N LYS A 4 -8.54 4.12 23.61
CA LYS A 4 -7.69 5.21 24.11
C LYS A 4 -6.40 5.32 23.30
N LEU A 5 -5.83 4.18 22.90
CA LEU A 5 -4.65 4.11 22.05
C LEU A 5 -4.92 4.71 20.66
N ILE A 6 -6.04 4.34 20.03
CA ILE A 6 -6.51 4.92 18.76
C ILE A 6 -6.68 6.43 18.90
N LYS A 7 -7.26 6.89 20.01
CA LYS A 7 -7.43 8.33 20.24
C LYS A 7 -6.09 9.07 20.39
N LEU A 8 -5.07 8.39 20.91
CA LEU A 8 -3.73 8.95 21.08
C LEU A 8 -2.97 9.04 19.75
N ASN A 9 -3.24 8.13 18.81
CA ASN A 9 -2.65 8.10 17.46
C ASN A 9 -3.56 8.70 16.39
N LEU A 10 -4.43 9.64 16.76
CA LEU A 10 -5.21 10.39 15.76
C LEU A 10 -4.30 11.19 14.81
N ASP A 11 -3.14 11.64 15.28
CA ASP A 11 -2.16 12.34 14.46
C ASP A 11 -1.56 11.42 13.38
N ASP A 12 -1.40 10.12 13.66
CA ASP A 12 -0.97 9.14 12.66
C ASP A 12 -2.02 8.99 11.54
N LEU A 13 -3.33 9.09 11.86
CA LEU A 13 -4.39 9.13 10.84
C LEU A 13 -4.30 10.38 9.96
N ALA A 14 -3.91 11.52 10.53
CA ALA A 14 -3.67 12.74 9.76
C ALA A 14 -2.47 12.58 8.82
N LEU A 15 -1.44 11.80 9.22
CA LEU A 15 -0.32 11.47 8.34
C LEU A 15 -0.79 10.65 7.12
N TYR A 16 -1.63 9.63 7.31
CA TYR A 16 -2.22 8.89 6.18
C TYR A 16 -3.01 9.79 5.24
N LEU A 17 -3.82 10.69 5.81
CA LEU A 17 -4.60 11.65 5.04
C LEU A 17 -3.71 12.64 4.28
N GLY A 18 -2.62 13.09 4.89
CA GLY A 18 -1.64 13.98 4.27
C GLY A 18 -0.86 13.31 3.14
N VAL A 19 -0.41 12.06 3.33
CA VAL A 19 0.38 11.33 2.33
C VAL A 19 -0.50 10.89 1.16
N GLU A 20 -1.59 10.17 1.42
CA GLU A 20 -2.47 9.68 0.35
C GLU A 20 -3.22 10.83 -0.32
N GLY A 21 -3.77 11.77 0.46
CA GLY A 21 -4.47 12.94 -0.06
C GLY A 21 -3.54 13.91 -0.79
N GLY A 22 -2.32 14.14 -0.26
CA GLY A 22 -1.33 15.00 -0.90
C GLY A 22 -0.84 14.41 -2.23
N LEU A 23 -0.53 13.11 -2.26
CA LEU A 23 -0.15 12.42 -3.48
C LEU A 23 -1.29 12.40 -4.50
N PHE A 24 -2.51 12.14 -4.05
CA PHE A 24 -3.71 12.26 -4.88
C PHE A 24 -3.78 13.64 -5.52
N LEU A 25 -3.79 14.72 -4.73
CA LEU A 25 -3.89 16.08 -5.25
C LEU A 25 -2.77 16.42 -6.23
N LEU A 26 -1.53 16.03 -5.93
CA LEU A 26 -0.39 16.24 -6.82
C LEU A 26 -0.62 15.58 -8.19
N ILE A 27 -1.03 14.31 -8.20
CA ILE A 27 -1.33 13.56 -9.42
C ILE A 27 -2.47 14.24 -10.19
N GLN A 28 -3.56 14.61 -9.50
CA GLN A 28 -4.72 15.24 -10.13
C GLN A 28 -4.39 16.61 -10.74
N ILE A 29 -3.54 17.41 -10.07
CA ILE A 29 -3.08 18.71 -10.56
C ILE A 29 -2.23 18.53 -11.82
N VAL A 30 -1.26 17.60 -11.79
CA VAL A 30 -0.40 17.32 -12.95
C VAL A 30 -1.24 16.88 -14.15
N ILE A 31 -2.16 15.93 -13.95
CA ILE A 31 -3.05 15.46 -15.03
C ILE A 31 -3.92 16.62 -15.52
N GLY A 32 -4.52 17.40 -14.61
CA GLY A 32 -5.34 18.57 -14.97
C GLY A 32 -4.59 19.60 -15.82
N CYS A 33 -3.34 19.91 -15.46
CA CYS A 33 -2.47 20.78 -16.26
C CYS A 33 -2.22 20.21 -17.65
N VAL A 34 -1.89 18.91 -17.76
CA VAL A 34 -1.68 18.24 -19.06
C VAL A 34 -2.96 18.28 -19.90
N MET A 35 -4.14 18.08 -19.29
CA MET A 35 -5.41 18.15 -20.00
C MET A 35 -5.71 19.55 -20.53
N TYR A 36 -5.48 20.57 -19.72
CA TYR A 36 -5.78 21.95 -20.09
C TYR A 36 -4.83 22.49 -21.17
N PHE A 37 -3.53 22.27 -21.01
CA PHE A 37 -2.51 22.82 -21.93
C PHE A 37 -2.22 21.91 -23.11
N GLY A 38 -2.09 20.61 -22.89
CA GLY A 38 -1.71 19.64 -23.93
C GLY A 38 -2.88 19.18 -24.79
N ARG A 39 -4.11 19.19 -24.24
CA ARG A 39 -5.33 18.65 -24.88
C ARG A 39 -5.07 17.33 -25.63
N PRO A 40 -4.51 16.32 -24.94
CA PRO A 40 -4.12 15.08 -25.58
C PRO A 40 -5.36 14.38 -26.17
N THR A 41 -5.20 13.85 -27.37
CA THR A 41 -6.22 13.04 -28.04
C THR A 41 -6.14 11.56 -27.65
N ASP A 42 -5.15 11.16 -26.85
CA ASP A 42 -4.86 9.78 -26.47
C ASP A 42 -5.56 9.37 -25.15
N SER A 43 -5.59 8.06 -24.85
CA SER A 43 -6.22 7.58 -23.62
C SER A 43 -5.44 7.99 -22.38
N ILE A 44 -6.15 8.23 -21.28
CA ILE A 44 -5.57 8.50 -19.97
C ILE A 44 -5.83 7.31 -19.08
N THR A 45 -4.79 6.86 -18.38
CA THR A 45 -4.87 5.81 -17.38
C THR A 45 -5.27 6.39 -16.03
N VAL A 46 -6.27 5.77 -15.39
CA VAL A 46 -6.72 6.15 -14.04
C VAL A 46 -5.80 5.50 -13.01
N SER A 47 -5.34 6.27 -12.01
CA SER A 47 -4.40 5.83 -10.97
C SER A 47 -5.00 4.94 -9.87
N CYS A 48 -6.16 4.29 -10.12
CA CYS A 48 -6.93 3.56 -9.11
C CYS A 48 -6.13 2.48 -8.34
N ILE A 49 -5.10 1.87 -8.95
CA ILE A 49 -4.24 0.87 -8.28
C ILE A 49 -3.21 1.52 -7.35
N LEU A 50 -2.78 2.75 -7.64
CA LEU A 50 -1.68 3.38 -6.94
C LEU A 50 -2.05 3.71 -5.48
N PHE A 51 -3.28 4.17 -5.23
CA PHE A 51 -3.73 4.53 -3.89
C PHE A 51 -3.70 3.37 -2.88
N PRO A 52 -4.28 2.19 -3.16
CA PRO A 52 -4.21 1.08 -2.20
C PRO A 52 -2.77 0.57 -1.98
N ILE A 53 -1.90 0.65 -2.99
CA ILE A 53 -0.47 0.31 -2.84
C ILE A 53 0.21 1.31 -1.90
N VAL A 54 0.03 2.61 -2.11
CA VAL A 54 0.61 3.67 -1.29
C VAL A 54 0.11 3.57 0.15
N GLY A 55 -1.21 3.38 0.35
CA GLY A 55 -1.78 3.17 1.68
C GLY A 55 -1.22 1.91 2.35
N GLY A 56 -1.05 0.82 1.60
CA GLY A 56 -0.39 -0.40 2.08
C GLY A 56 1.05 -0.17 2.54
N PHE A 57 1.85 0.59 1.80
CA PHE A 57 3.22 0.94 2.20
C PHE A 57 3.24 1.84 3.44
N CYS A 58 2.37 2.84 3.52
CA CYS A 58 2.25 3.69 4.70
C CYS A 58 1.89 2.86 5.94
N ALA A 59 0.95 1.91 5.78
CA ALA A 59 0.54 0.98 6.82
C ALA A 59 1.67 0.04 7.26
N LEU A 60 2.46 -0.46 6.31
CA LEU A 60 3.64 -1.27 6.60
C LEU A 60 4.67 -0.49 7.42
N ILE A 61 4.99 0.74 7.03
CA ILE A 61 5.98 1.60 7.71
C ILE A 61 5.52 1.95 9.13
N ALA A 62 4.24 2.29 9.31
CA ALA A 62 3.66 2.51 10.63
C ALA A 62 3.69 1.23 11.46
N GLY A 63 3.37 0.08 10.87
CA GLY A 63 3.46 -1.23 11.52
C GLY A 63 4.86 -1.54 12.07
N ILE A 64 5.92 -1.22 11.30
CA ILE A 64 7.32 -1.33 11.77
C ILE A 64 7.53 -0.45 13.01
N SER A 65 7.05 0.79 12.97
CA SER A 65 7.20 1.77 14.05
C SER A 65 6.46 1.35 15.31
N HIS A 66 5.25 0.81 15.18
CA HIS A 66 4.46 0.31 16.32
C HIS A 66 5.12 -0.88 17.01
N VAL A 67 5.74 -1.78 16.25
CA VAL A 67 6.46 -2.92 16.82
C VAL A 67 7.81 -2.51 17.40
N GLY A 68 8.50 -1.55 16.80
CA GLY A 68 9.79 -1.07 17.30
C GLY A 68 9.68 -0.18 18.55
N VAL A 69 8.68 0.70 18.59
CA VAL A 69 8.56 1.76 19.61
C VAL A 69 7.41 1.48 20.57
N SER A 70 6.17 1.39 20.06
CA SER A 70 4.96 1.29 20.90
C SER A 70 4.93 -0.01 21.71
N PHE A 71 5.40 -1.12 21.13
CA PHE A 71 5.51 -2.40 21.83
C PHE A 71 6.51 -2.34 22.99
N ASP A 72 7.72 -1.81 22.76
CA ASP A 72 8.77 -1.72 23.78
C ASP A 72 8.37 -0.78 24.91
N GLN A 73 7.78 0.37 24.57
CA GLN A 73 7.22 1.30 25.55
C GLN A 73 6.13 0.62 26.40
N ALA A 74 5.21 -0.13 25.79
CA ALA A 74 4.17 -0.85 26.52
C ALA A 74 4.75 -1.87 27.52
N LEU A 75 5.84 -2.57 27.16
CA LEU A 75 6.54 -3.48 28.07
C LEU A 75 7.21 -2.73 29.24
N ARG A 76 7.83 -1.57 28.98
CA ARG A 76 8.43 -0.72 30.02
C ARG A 76 7.39 -0.18 31.00
N PHE A 77 6.15 0.05 30.56
CA PHE A 77 5.03 0.44 31.42
C PHE A 77 4.36 -0.76 32.15
N GLY A 78 4.99 -1.93 32.16
CA GLY A 78 4.52 -3.09 32.93
C GLY A 78 3.32 -3.82 32.33
N GLN A 79 3.01 -3.61 31.04
CA GLN A 79 1.99 -4.42 30.37
C GLN A 79 2.50 -5.85 30.13
N THR A 80 1.58 -6.82 30.15
CA THR A 80 1.91 -8.20 29.77
C THR A 80 2.21 -8.28 28.28
N ARG A 81 3.19 -9.12 27.89
CA ARG A 81 3.64 -9.26 26.50
C ARG A 81 2.49 -9.57 25.52
N ARG A 82 1.58 -10.46 25.92
CA ARG A 82 0.39 -10.82 25.11
C ARG A 82 -0.53 -9.63 24.89
N ARG A 83 -0.70 -8.79 25.91
CA ARG A 83 -1.56 -7.60 25.82
C ARG A 83 -0.90 -6.48 25.02
N ALA A 84 0.40 -6.26 25.20
CA ALA A 84 1.16 -5.32 24.39
C ALA A 84 1.08 -5.70 22.90
N LEU A 85 1.35 -6.98 22.57
CA LEU A 85 1.26 -7.49 21.20
C LEU A 85 -0.15 -7.35 20.61
N GLY A 86 -1.19 -7.70 21.38
CA GLY A 86 -2.57 -7.56 20.90
C GLY A 86 -2.97 -6.10 20.66
N LEU A 87 -2.45 -5.16 21.47
CA LEU A 87 -2.70 -3.73 21.29
C LEU A 87 -1.97 -3.17 20.07
N THR A 88 -0.71 -3.55 19.84
CA THR A 88 0.06 -3.07 18.68
C THR A 88 -0.48 -3.64 17.37
N LEU A 89 -0.84 -4.93 17.34
CA LEU A 89 -1.49 -5.53 16.17
C LEU A 89 -2.89 -4.95 15.91
N GLY A 90 -3.67 -4.74 16.97
CA GLY A 90 -4.99 -4.13 16.85
C GLY A 90 -4.94 -2.70 16.31
N LEU A 91 -3.95 -1.92 16.74
CA LEU A 91 -3.70 -0.58 16.24
C LEU A 91 -3.22 -0.58 14.79
N ALA A 92 -2.20 -1.37 14.47
CA ALA A 92 -1.68 -1.47 13.10
C ALA A 92 -2.78 -1.94 12.13
N SER A 93 -3.62 -2.90 12.54
CA SER A 93 -4.76 -3.35 11.74
C SER A 93 -5.79 -2.25 11.53
N PHE A 94 -6.09 -1.45 12.56
CA PHE A 94 -7.03 -0.34 12.47
C PHE A 94 -6.52 0.74 11.50
N GLU A 95 -5.26 1.16 11.63
CA GLU A 95 -4.63 2.13 10.73
C GLU A 95 -4.56 1.61 9.30
N THR A 96 -4.28 0.31 9.11
CA THR A 96 -4.28 -0.31 7.77
C THR A 96 -5.68 -0.29 7.15
N VAL A 97 -6.73 -0.61 7.92
CA VAL A 97 -8.12 -0.51 7.43
C VAL A 97 -8.46 0.93 7.09
N PHE A 98 -8.03 1.90 7.89
CA PHE A 98 -8.23 3.32 7.61
C PHE A 98 -7.55 3.76 6.31
N ALA A 99 -6.27 3.42 6.13
CA ALA A 99 -5.52 3.72 4.90
C ALA A 99 -6.19 3.11 3.67
N LEU A 100 -6.56 1.83 3.73
CA LEU A 100 -7.26 1.18 2.61
C LEU A 100 -8.66 1.77 2.35
N ALA A 101 -9.40 2.16 3.40
CA ALA A 101 -10.67 2.83 3.23
C ALA A 101 -10.50 4.21 2.58
N LEU A 102 -9.48 4.97 2.98
CA LEU A 102 -9.13 6.25 2.38
C LEU A 102 -8.76 6.09 0.91
N ALA A 103 -7.89 5.14 0.58
CA ALA A 103 -7.52 4.81 -0.80
C ALA A 103 -8.74 4.44 -1.66
N ALA A 104 -9.68 3.67 -1.11
CA ALA A 104 -10.93 3.33 -1.78
C ALA A 104 -11.79 4.59 -2.04
N VAL A 105 -11.92 5.48 -1.05
CA VAL A 105 -12.63 6.76 -1.20
C VAL A 105 -11.97 7.62 -2.28
N LEU A 106 -10.65 7.78 -2.25
CA LEU A 106 -9.89 8.57 -3.24
C LEU A 106 -10.05 7.99 -4.65
N THR A 107 -10.07 6.67 -4.77
CA THR A 107 -10.31 5.98 -6.05
C THR A 107 -11.71 6.28 -6.61
N VAL A 108 -12.73 6.31 -5.74
CA VAL A 108 -14.10 6.68 -6.14
C VAL A 108 -14.15 8.16 -6.52
N VAL A 109 -13.52 9.03 -5.73
CA VAL A 109 -13.44 10.48 -5.99
C VAL A 109 -12.78 10.75 -7.35
N GLU A 110 -11.70 10.07 -7.68
CA GLU A 110 -11.03 10.17 -8.99
C GLU A 110 -12.01 9.87 -10.13
N ARG A 111 -12.71 8.74 -10.04
CA ARG A 111 -13.64 8.27 -11.07
C ARG A 111 -14.85 9.19 -11.24
N VAL A 112 -15.39 9.68 -10.14
CA VAL A 112 -16.63 10.46 -10.14
C VAL A 112 -16.39 11.94 -10.42
N LEU A 113 -15.30 12.52 -9.92
CA LEU A 113 -15.05 13.96 -10.03
C LEU A 113 -13.93 14.30 -11.01
N CYS A 114 -12.80 13.61 -10.94
CA CYS A 114 -11.63 13.98 -11.72
C CYS A 114 -11.77 13.62 -13.20
N VAL A 115 -12.24 12.40 -13.51
CA VAL A 115 -12.42 11.97 -14.90
C VAL A 115 -13.35 12.89 -15.71
N PRO A 116 -14.55 13.28 -15.22
CA PRO A 116 -15.38 14.26 -15.91
C PRO A 116 -14.73 15.65 -16.01
N LEU A 117 -13.99 16.07 -14.98
CA LEU A 117 -13.28 17.34 -14.97
C LEU A 117 -12.18 17.37 -16.03
N TRP A 118 -11.40 16.30 -16.16
CA TRP A 118 -10.38 16.14 -17.20
C TRP A 118 -10.97 16.22 -18.61
N ALA A 119 -12.09 15.52 -18.85
CA ALA A 119 -12.77 15.59 -20.14
C ALA A 119 -13.19 17.03 -20.49
N ARG A 120 -13.71 17.79 -19.52
CA ARG A 120 -14.05 19.21 -19.70
C ARG A 120 -12.82 20.08 -19.95
N LEU A 121 -11.73 19.88 -19.21
CA LEU A 121 -10.48 20.63 -19.39
C LEU A 121 -9.86 20.40 -20.77
N ALA A 122 -9.96 19.17 -21.30
CA ALA A 122 -9.50 18.81 -22.64
C ALA A 122 -10.43 19.32 -23.76
N GLY A 123 -11.58 19.92 -23.43
CA GLY A 123 -12.57 20.39 -24.41
C GLY A 123 -13.43 19.26 -25.02
N LEU A 124 -13.46 18.09 -24.39
CA LEU A 124 -14.18 16.90 -24.86
C LEU A 124 -15.61 16.90 -24.32
N ARG A 125 -16.55 16.30 -25.07
CA ARG A 125 -18.00 16.31 -24.73
C ARG A 125 -18.37 15.28 -23.66
N GLY A 126 -17.50 14.32 -23.41
CA GLY A 126 -17.73 13.26 -22.44
C GLY A 126 -16.53 12.32 -22.31
N TRP A 127 -16.70 11.24 -21.56
CA TRP A 127 -15.69 10.22 -21.34
C TRP A 127 -16.31 8.83 -21.40
N ARG A 128 -15.50 7.82 -21.72
CA ARG A 128 -15.87 6.38 -21.65
C ARG A 128 -14.69 5.54 -21.19
N LEU A 129 -14.99 4.41 -20.55
CA LEU A 129 -13.99 3.39 -20.27
C LEU A 129 -13.49 2.78 -21.59
N ALA A 130 -12.18 2.56 -21.69
CA ALA A 130 -11.58 1.94 -22.86
C ALA A 130 -12.03 0.48 -23.07
N MET A 131 -12.33 -0.25 -21.98
CA MET A 131 -12.80 -1.65 -22.02
C MET A 131 -14.22 -1.79 -22.59
N ASP A 132 -15.02 -0.72 -22.64
CA ASP A 132 -16.36 -0.74 -23.27
C ASP A 132 -16.29 -0.74 -24.81
N ILE A 133 -15.08 -0.80 -25.38
CA ILE A 133 -14.83 -0.83 -26.81
C ILE A 133 -14.28 -2.22 -27.16
N ILE A 134 -14.96 -2.96 -28.07
CA ILE A 134 -14.53 -4.12 -28.92
C ILE A 134 -15.45 -5.36 -28.70
N PRO A 135 -16.11 -5.91 -29.76
CA PRO A 135 -15.51 -6.33 -31.03
C PRO A 135 -16.16 -5.75 -32.31
N GLY A 136 -15.33 -5.24 -33.21
CA GLY A 136 -15.77 -4.83 -34.54
C GLY A 136 -14.91 -3.78 -35.26
N GLY A 137 -13.70 -3.45 -34.78
CA GLY A 137 -12.83 -2.48 -35.49
C GLY A 137 -13.50 -1.13 -35.75
N GLY A 138 -14.42 -0.72 -34.88
CA GLY A 138 -15.21 0.49 -35.05
C GLY A 138 -14.36 1.74 -34.83
N ARG A 139 -14.67 2.77 -35.63
CA ARG A 139 -14.02 4.08 -35.61
C ARG A 139 -14.04 4.67 -34.19
N ARG A 140 -12.86 5.11 -33.71
CA ARG A 140 -12.69 5.81 -32.43
C ARG A 140 -13.72 6.95 -32.35
N PRO A 141 -14.56 7.02 -31.29
CA PRO A 141 -15.59 8.05 -31.25
C PRO A 141 -14.91 9.42 -31.14
N GLU A 142 -15.23 10.32 -32.07
CA GLU A 142 -14.66 11.66 -32.11
C GLU A 142 -15.17 12.47 -30.89
N ASN A 143 -14.30 13.25 -30.24
CA ASN A 143 -14.61 14.14 -29.12
C ASN A 143 -15.02 13.49 -27.78
N ILE A 144 -14.56 12.28 -27.46
CA ILE A 144 -14.67 11.70 -26.11
C ILE A 144 -13.31 11.31 -25.53
N LEU A 145 -13.18 11.43 -24.22
CA LEU A 145 -12.00 10.98 -23.50
C LEU A 145 -12.05 9.47 -23.27
N LEU A 146 -11.03 8.74 -23.72
CA LEU A 146 -10.88 7.31 -23.44
C LEU A 146 -10.10 7.13 -22.13
N VAL A 147 -10.68 6.35 -21.24
CA VAL A 147 -10.18 6.19 -19.88
C VAL A 147 -9.84 4.72 -19.65
N ASP A 148 -8.56 4.43 -19.48
CA ASP A 148 -8.08 3.09 -19.14
C ASP A 148 -8.13 2.91 -17.62
N THR A 149 -8.97 1.99 -17.15
CA THR A 149 -9.04 1.66 -15.74
C THR A 149 -8.27 0.40 -15.43
N PHE A 150 -7.20 0.56 -14.67
CA PHE A 150 -6.62 -0.54 -13.92
C PHE A 150 -7.32 -0.59 -12.56
N SER A 151 -8.20 -1.55 -12.34
CA SER A 151 -8.85 -1.76 -11.03
C SER A 151 -8.31 -3.02 -10.37
N LEU A 152 -8.04 -2.92 -9.07
CA LEU A 152 -7.63 -4.06 -8.28
C LEU A 152 -8.86 -4.84 -7.82
N ASP A 153 -8.92 -6.13 -8.12
CA ASP A 153 -9.97 -7.02 -7.61
C ASP A 153 -9.97 -7.05 -6.07
N TRP A 154 -11.13 -7.33 -5.48
CA TRP A 154 -11.35 -7.28 -4.02
C TRP A 154 -10.35 -8.10 -3.20
N TYR A 155 -9.88 -9.25 -3.71
CA TYR A 155 -8.96 -10.12 -2.99
C TYR A 155 -7.56 -9.51 -2.84
N TRP A 156 -7.15 -8.63 -3.76
CA TRP A 156 -5.89 -7.91 -3.63
C TRP A 156 -5.90 -6.87 -2.51
N TRP A 157 -7.05 -6.29 -2.19
CA TRP A 157 -7.19 -5.39 -1.04
C TRP A 157 -6.93 -6.14 0.27
N LEU A 158 -7.45 -7.37 0.37
CA LEU A 158 -7.15 -8.26 1.50
C LEU A 158 -5.69 -8.68 1.52
N LEU A 159 -5.10 -8.96 0.36
CA LEU A 159 -3.68 -9.28 0.28
C LEU A 159 -2.82 -8.10 0.76
N ILE A 160 -3.10 -6.87 0.33
CA ILE A 160 -2.40 -5.67 0.79
C ILE A 160 -2.55 -5.52 2.31
N PHE A 161 -3.74 -5.72 2.85
CA PHE A 161 -3.96 -5.69 4.29
C PHE A 161 -3.06 -6.69 5.02
N VAL A 162 -3.07 -7.96 4.59
CA VAL A 162 -2.27 -9.02 5.20
C VAL A 162 -0.78 -8.72 5.08
N LEU A 163 -0.32 -8.27 3.91
CA LEU A 163 1.08 -7.94 3.66
C LEU A 163 1.54 -6.71 4.45
N ALA A 164 0.70 -5.68 4.58
CA ALA A 164 1.04 -4.48 5.34
C ALA A 164 1.16 -4.78 6.84
N VAL A 165 0.16 -5.43 7.43
CA VAL A 165 0.14 -5.76 8.87
C VAL A 165 1.22 -6.81 9.18
N GLY A 166 1.25 -7.91 8.43
CA GLY A 166 2.21 -8.98 8.67
C GLY A 166 3.63 -8.56 8.31
N GLY A 167 3.83 -7.85 7.20
CA GLY A 167 5.13 -7.32 6.79
C GLY A 167 5.67 -6.30 7.79
N GLY A 168 4.83 -5.37 8.26
CA GLY A 168 5.19 -4.42 9.31
C GLY A 168 5.59 -5.13 10.62
N MET A 169 4.85 -6.18 11.00
CA MET A 169 5.19 -7.01 12.16
C MET A 169 6.52 -7.74 12.00
N ILE A 170 6.76 -8.35 10.84
CA ILE A 170 7.99 -9.09 10.54
C ILE A 170 9.19 -8.15 10.57
N ALA A 171 9.13 -7.07 9.80
CA ALA A 171 10.19 -6.10 9.72
C ALA A 171 10.45 -5.45 11.09
N GLY A 172 9.40 -5.08 11.81
CA GLY A 172 9.49 -4.56 13.17
C GLY A 172 10.15 -5.53 14.14
N ALA A 173 9.79 -6.83 14.13
CA ALA A 173 10.38 -7.84 15.00
C ALA A 173 11.86 -8.11 14.67
N VAL A 174 12.21 -8.14 13.38
CA VAL A 174 13.60 -8.27 12.91
C VAL A 174 14.44 -7.08 13.38
N ILE A 175 13.96 -5.86 13.19
CA ILE A 175 14.66 -4.63 13.62
C ILE A 175 14.78 -4.59 15.14
N GLN A 176 13.73 -4.93 15.88
CA GLN A 176 13.77 -4.95 17.34
C GLN A 176 14.84 -5.93 17.86
N ARG A 177 14.99 -7.09 17.21
CA ARG A 177 15.92 -8.13 17.65
C ARG A 177 17.37 -7.87 17.23
N PHE A 178 17.58 -7.42 15.99
CA PHE A 178 18.91 -7.31 15.36
C PHE A 178 19.40 -5.87 15.20
N GLY A 179 18.58 -4.86 15.55
CA GLY A 179 18.91 -3.45 15.40
C GLY A 179 19.20 -3.07 13.95
N ALA A 180 20.22 -2.23 13.75
CA ALA A 180 20.63 -1.75 12.43
C ALA A 180 20.95 -2.87 11.42
N LYS A 181 21.51 -4.00 11.89
CA LYS A 181 21.80 -5.17 11.04
C LYS A 181 20.52 -5.79 10.46
N GLY A 182 19.43 -5.77 11.24
CA GLY A 182 18.11 -6.21 10.78
C GLY A 182 17.56 -5.33 9.67
N GLY A 183 17.76 -4.00 9.77
CA GLY A 183 17.40 -3.05 8.70
C GLY A 183 18.15 -3.33 7.39
N TRP A 184 19.47 -3.53 7.46
CA TRP A 184 20.28 -3.91 6.29
C TRP A 184 19.87 -5.25 5.68
N PHE A 185 19.48 -6.21 6.51
CA PHE A 185 18.96 -7.50 6.04
C PHE A 185 17.64 -7.37 5.29
N ILE A 186 16.68 -6.60 5.83
CA ILE A 186 15.40 -6.32 5.16
C ILE A 186 15.64 -5.59 3.84
N TRP A 187 16.50 -4.57 3.85
CA TRP A 187 16.87 -3.84 2.64
C TRP A 187 17.44 -4.79 1.58
N GLY A 188 18.38 -5.66 1.96
CA GLY A 188 18.96 -6.66 1.06
C GLY A 188 17.92 -7.59 0.45
N ILE A 189 16.97 -8.10 1.24
CA ILE A 189 15.89 -8.97 0.74
C ILE A 189 14.96 -8.24 -0.22
N CYS A 190 14.64 -6.96 0.04
CA CYS A 190 13.73 -6.19 -0.82
C CYS A 190 14.40 -5.76 -2.13
N PHE A 191 15.65 -5.31 -2.08
CA PHE A 191 16.33 -4.69 -3.22
C PHE A 191 17.18 -5.67 -4.05
N ALA A 192 17.74 -6.74 -3.45
CA ALA A 192 18.55 -7.69 -4.20
C ALA A 192 17.79 -8.39 -5.33
N PRO A 193 16.51 -8.83 -5.16
CA PRO A 193 15.75 -9.41 -6.26
C PRO A 193 15.52 -8.42 -7.40
N MET A 194 15.18 -7.16 -7.08
CA MET A 194 14.99 -6.11 -8.08
C MET A 194 16.25 -5.84 -8.91
N LEU A 195 17.42 -5.86 -8.26
CA LEU A 195 18.71 -5.70 -8.94
C LEU A 195 19.11 -6.96 -9.72
N LEU A 196 18.83 -8.16 -9.20
CA LEU A 196 19.11 -9.42 -9.89
C LEU A 196 18.23 -9.60 -11.13
N GLU A 197 16.99 -9.11 -11.13
CA GLU A 197 16.08 -9.19 -12.28
C GLU A 197 16.61 -8.40 -13.49
N GLN A 198 17.39 -7.33 -13.25
CA GLN A 198 18.05 -6.58 -14.32
C GLN A 198 19.27 -7.31 -14.91
N ILE A 199 19.86 -8.26 -14.18
CA ILE A 199 21.13 -8.92 -14.55
C ILE A 199 20.89 -10.35 -15.06
N LEU A 200 19.88 -11.05 -14.54
CA LEU A 200 19.57 -12.43 -14.88
C LEU A 200 18.23 -12.51 -15.64
N PRO A 201 18.10 -13.29 -16.72
CA PRO A 201 16.80 -13.56 -17.34
C PRO A 201 16.05 -14.65 -16.56
N TRP A 202 15.24 -14.27 -15.56
CA TRP A 202 14.53 -15.19 -14.65
C TRP A 202 13.54 -16.12 -15.37
N GLU A 203 12.98 -15.68 -16.50
CA GLU A 203 12.05 -16.47 -17.33
C GLU A 203 12.67 -17.75 -17.87
N ALA A 204 13.98 -17.79 -18.07
CA ALA A 204 14.69 -18.94 -18.62
C ALA A 204 14.81 -20.11 -17.63
N TYR A 205 14.63 -19.89 -16.32
CA TYR A 205 14.99 -20.85 -15.28
C TYR A 205 13.80 -21.48 -14.55
N GLY A 206 12.55 -21.18 -14.91
CA GLY A 206 11.36 -21.74 -14.25
C GLY A 206 11.20 -21.37 -12.76
N LEU A 207 12.12 -20.57 -12.22
CA LEU A 207 12.15 -20.05 -10.85
C LEU A 207 10.86 -19.31 -10.48
N THR A 208 10.21 -18.69 -11.47
CA THR A 208 8.97 -17.93 -11.33
C THR A 208 7.79 -18.76 -10.81
N HIS A 209 7.73 -20.07 -11.13
CA HIS A 209 6.61 -20.92 -10.71
C HIS A 209 6.62 -21.21 -9.20
N TRP A 210 7.80 -21.36 -8.60
CA TRP A 210 7.96 -21.63 -7.18
C TRP A 210 8.14 -20.36 -6.34
N LEU A 211 8.41 -19.22 -6.97
CA LEU A 211 8.65 -17.95 -6.29
C LEU A 211 7.45 -17.51 -5.43
N ILE A 212 6.24 -17.48 -6.00
CA ILE A 212 5.05 -17.00 -5.27
C ILE A 212 4.71 -17.93 -4.08
N PRO A 213 4.65 -19.28 -4.25
CA PRO A 213 4.43 -20.18 -3.11
C PRO A 213 5.51 -20.09 -2.03
N THR A 214 6.79 -19.98 -2.41
CA THR A 214 7.89 -19.89 -1.44
C THR A 214 7.86 -18.57 -0.67
N LEU A 215 7.54 -17.45 -1.32
CA LEU A 215 7.32 -16.17 -0.65
C LEU A 215 6.15 -16.23 0.33
N GLY A 216 5.04 -16.87 -0.05
CA GLY A 216 3.90 -17.09 0.84
C GLY A 216 4.27 -17.90 2.08
N LEU A 217 5.04 -18.97 1.91
CA LEU A 217 5.52 -19.81 3.01
C LEU A 217 6.52 -19.06 3.91
N LEU A 218 7.46 -18.32 3.33
CA LEU A 218 8.39 -17.47 4.08
C LEU A 218 7.66 -16.39 4.87
N PHE A 219 6.63 -15.78 4.30
CA PHE A 219 5.81 -14.78 4.97
C PHE A 219 5.04 -15.38 6.15
N ALA A 220 4.44 -16.56 5.98
CA ALA A 220 3.74 -17.26 7.06
C ALA A 220 4.70 -17.67 8.18
N ALA A 221 5.85 -18.27 7.84
CA ALA A 221 6.89 -18.63 8.79
C ALA A 221 7.46 -17.41 9.52
N GLY A 222 7.73 -16.32 8.79
CA GLY A 222 8.18 -15.05 9.34
C GLY A 222 7.16 -14.46 10.30
N SER A 223 5.87 -14.51 9.96
CA SER A 223 4.79 -14.02 10.83
C SER A 223 4.71 -14.80 12.14
N LEU A 224 4.76 -16.14 12.07
CA LEU A 224 4.78 -17.01 13.25
C LEU A 224 6.01 -16.77 14.12
N TRP A 225 7.19 -16.66 13.50
CA TRP A 225 8.43 -16.35 14.20
C TRP A 225 8.38 -14.98 14.86
N SER A 226 7.77 -13.97 14.22
CA SER A 226 7.66 -12.62 14.75
C SER A 226 6.77 -12.59 16.00
N VAL A 227 5.63 -13.27 15.96
CA VAL A 227 4.76 -13.44 17.14
C VAL A 227 5.52 -14.13 18.27
N TRP A 228 6.20 -15.24 17.98
CA TRP A 228 6.99 -15.95 18.98
C TRP A 228 8.12 -15.09 19.56
N SER A 229 8.85 -14.38 18.70
CA SER A 229 9.97 -13.51 19.08
C SER A 229 9.51 -12.36 19.96
N LEU A 230 8.39 -11.70 19.62
CA LEU A 230 7.81 -10.63 20.41
C LEU A 230 7.31 -11.12 21.76
N LEU A 231 6.71 -12.31 21.82
CA LEU A 231 6.28 -12.93 23.08
C LEU A 231 7.43 -13.33 23.99
N HIS A 232 8.64 -13.51 23.47
CA HIS A 232 9.85 -13.87 24.22
C HIS A 232 10.89 -12.73 24.28
N ALA A 233 10.52 -11.52 23.84
CA ALA A 233 11.43 -10.39 23.84
C ALA A 233 11.90 -10.07 25.27
N SER A 234 13.22 -9.89 25.43
CA SER A 234 13.82 -9.39 26.65
C SER A 234 13.65 -7.88 26.70
N VAL A 235 13.16 -7.37 27.83
CA VAL A 235 13.09 -5.93 28.07
C VAL A 235 14.53 -5.48 28.29
N ARG A 236 15.11 -4.75 27.34
CA ARG A 236 16.41 -4.09 27.55
C ARG A 236 16.14 -2.84 28.37
N SER A 237 16.63 -2.85 29.61
CA SER A 237 16.66 -1.72 30.54
C SER A 237 17.48 -0.57 29.98
#